data_AF-A0A2A4VW40-F1
#
_entry.id   AF-A0A2A4VW40-F1
#
_cell.length_a   1.000
_cell.length_b   1.000
_cell.length_c   1.000
_cell.angle_alpha   90.00
_cell.angle_beta   90.00
_cell.angle_gamma   90.00
#
_symmetry.space_group_name_H-M   'P 1'
#
loop_
_entity.id
_entity.type
_entity.pdbx_description
1 polymer ?
#
loop_
_entity_poly.entity_id
_entity_poly.type
_entity_poly.pdbx_seq_one_letter_code
_entity_poly.pdbx_strand_id
1 'polypeptide(L)'
;MKKYLWVAAPLALLLAASSVPASAADVVVDVSFSEDIAKGMQSINSLEKRREKFFRRNYGEARNSGFSKIGRSRYKYAEFAGERLIPNLDDFTLENIIRRTVQHDIAVMDLPNKPARISVTLTRMKVSNYSLARFKSFSSVMTGTVTSFDASGAQVGSTNLTWEFLPRYTQDVRYKGSEYVYLEESIGVRIAPLTTGFIERALERLYPESDAPGTIILTQN
;
A
#
# COMPACT_ATOMS: atom_id res chain seq x y z
N MET A 1 -3.19 -29.70 80.12
CA MET A 1 -3.92 -28.86 79.13
C MET A 1 -3.04 -28.69 77.90
N LYS A 2 -3.39 -29.31 76.77
CA LYS A 2 -2.60 -29.32 75.53
C LYS A 2 -2.86 -28.01 74.76
N LYS A 3 -1.81 -27.21 74.52
CA LYS A 3 -1.86 -25.99 73.70
C LYS A 3 -1.57 -26.38 72.24
N TYR A 4 -2.51 -26.10 71.34
CA TYR A 4 -2.33 -26.28 69.89
C TYR A 4 -1.69 -25.01 69.30
N LEU A 5 -0.52 -25.18 68.67
CA LEU A 5 0.14 -24.15 67.86
C LEU A 5 -0.48 -24.17 66.46
N TRP A 6 -1.13 -23.08 66.05
CA TRP A 6 -1.58 -22.88 64.68
C TRP A 6 -0.46 -22.22 63.88
N VAL A 7 0.12 -22.96 62.93
CA VAL A 7 1.07 -22.42 61.95
C VAL A 7 0.26 -21.92 60.75
N ALA A 8 0.17 -20.60 60.60
CA ALA A 8 -0.44 -19.98 59.43
C ALA A 8 0.55 -20.06 58.24
N ALA A 9 0.20 -20.83 57.22
CA ALA A 9 0.92 -20.86 55.96
C ALA A 9 0.62 -19.58 55.15
N PRO A 10 1.63 -18.86 54.62
CA PRO A 10 1.39 -17.72 53.76
C PRO A 10 0.87 -18.22 52.41
N LEU A 11 -0.35 -17.82 52.07
CA LEU A 11 -0.97 -18.03 50.78
C LEU A 11 -0.22 -17.17 49.75
N ALA A 12 0.69 -17.78 48.99
CA ALA A 12 1.38 -17.12 47.89
C ALA A 12 0.38 -16.87 46.76
N LEU A 13 -0.06 -15.61 46.64
CA LEU A 13 -0.89 -15.13 45.55
C LEU A 13 -0.04 -15.09 44.27
N LEU A 14 -0.10 -16.13 43.44
CA LEU A 14 0.43 -16.08 42.08
C LEU A 14 -0.39 -15.05 41.28
N LEU A 15 0.16 -13.85 41.13
CA LEU A 15 -0.28 -12.90 40.13
C LEU A 15 0.06 -13.48 38.76
N ALA A 16 -0.90 -14.15 38.15
CA ALA A 16 -0.86 -14.46 36.73
C ALA A 16 -0.88 -13.12 35.97
N ALA A 17 0.30 -12.62 35.63
CA ALA A 17 0.44 -11.50 34.70
C ALA A 17 -0.22 -11.93 33.39
N SER A 18 -1.42 -11.43 33.17
CA SER A 18 -2.11 -11.58 31.90
C SER A 18 -1.32 -10.77 30.89
N SER A 19 -0.44 -11.42 30.13
CA SER A 19 0.20 -10.80 28.98
C SER A 19 -0.90 -10.50 27.98
N VAL A 20 -1.38 -9.25 27.99
CA VAL A 20 -2.21 -8.71 26.92
C VAL A 20 -1.39 -8.91 25.64
N PRO A 21 -1.88 -9.69 24.66
CA PRO A 21 -1.16 -9.83 23.40
C PRO A 21 -0.99 -8.41 22.86
N ALA A 22 0.26 -8.00 22.66
CA ALA A 22 0.56 -6.74 22.01
C ALA A 22 -0.11 -6.79 20.64
N SER A 23 -1.23 -6.07 20.50
CA SER A 23 -1.81 -5.79 19.19
C SER A 23 -0.67 -5.26 18.36
N ALA A 24 -0.31 -5.96 17.27
CA ALA A 24 0.79 -5.57 16.41
C ALA A 24 0.61 -4.09 16.09
N ALA A 25 1.51 -3.25 16.60
CA ALA A 25 1.42 -1.82 16.37
C ALA A 25 1.51 -1.60 14.86
N ASP A 26 0.52 -0.91 14.29
CA ASP A 26 0.56 -0.55 12.88
C ASP A 26 1.88 0.16 12.57
N VAL A 27 2.58 -0.29 11.53
CA VAL A 27 3.84 0.32 11.10
C VAL A 27 3.63 1.80 10.81
N VAL A 28 4.48 2.64 11.40
CA VAL A 28 4.47 4.08 11.15
C VAL A 28 5.11 4.33 9.78
N VAL A 29 4.45 5.08 8.90
CA VAL A 29 5.00 5.40 7.58
C VAL A 29 5.18 6.90 7.43
N ASP A 30 6.46 7.30 7.33
CA ASP A 30 6.87 8.67 7.01
C ASP A 30 7.02 8.78 5.50
N VAL A 31 6.41 9.79 4.89
CA VAL A 31 6.47 10.00 3.43
C VAL A 31 6.99 11.39 3.16
N SER A 32 8.02 11.50 2.31
CA SER A 32 8.56 12.76 1.85
C SER A 32 8.74 12.79 0.34
N PHE A 33 8.75 14.00 -0.21
CA PHE A 33 8.78 14.23 -1.65
C PHE A 33 9.85 15.27 -1.98
N SER A 34 10.50 15.13 -3.13
CA SER A 34 11.32 16.20 -3.68
C SER A 34 10.49 17.47 -3.90
N GLU A 35 11.16 18.62 -3.89
CA GLU A 35 10.53 19.91 -4.12
C GLU A 35 9.71 19.94 -5.42
N ASP A 36 10.21 19.26 -6.47
CA ASP A 36 9.53 19.17 -7.76
C ASP A 36 8.21 18.42 -7.72
N ILE A 37 8.13 17.33 -6.94
CA ILE A 37 6.88 16.59 -6.73
C ILE A 37 5.97 17.39 -5.80
N ALA A 38 6.51 17.95 -4.72
CA ALA A 38 5.76 18.76 -3.75
C ALA A 38 5.04 19.95 -4.42
N LYS A 39 5.71 20.66 -5.34
CA LYS A 39 5.12 21.75 -6.14
C LYS A 39 3.88 21.33 -6.94
N GLY A 40 3.78 20.05 -7.33
CA GLY A 40 2.66 19.51 -8.10
C GLY A 40 1.60 18.77 -7.28
N MET A 41 1.79 18.64 -5.96
CA MET A 41 1.06 17.70 -5.12
C MET A 41 -0.45 17.93 -5.13
N GLN A 42 -0.90 19.18 -5.00
CA GLN A 42 -2.32 19.52 -5.04
C GLN A 42 -2.98 19.08 -6.35
N SER A 43 -2.30 19.33 -7.49
CA SER A 43 -2.78 18.95 -8.82
C SER A 43 -2.79 17.44 -9.02
N ILE A 44 -1.75 16.74 -8.55
CA ILE A 44 -1.67 15.27 -8.55
C ILE A 44 -2.86 14.70 -7.76
N ASN A 45 -3.02 15.11 -6.51
CA ASN A 45 -4.07 14.60 -5.62
C ASN A 45 -5.47 14.87 -6.18
N SER A 46 -5.71 16.08 -6.71
CA SER A 46 -7.00 16.43 -7.31
C SER A 46 -7.29 15.60 -8.56
N LEU A 47 -6.28 15.33 -9.39
CA LEU A 47 -6.43 14.53 -10.60
C LEU A 47 -6.66 13.05 -10.29
N GLU A 48 -5.87 12.47 -9.39
CA GLU A 48 -6.01 11.07 -8.98
C GLU A 48 -7.34 10.84 -8.25
N LYS A 49 -7.74 11.72 -7.33
CA LYS A 49 -9.06 11.66 -6.67
C LYS A 49 -10.20 11.71 -7.69
N ARG A 50 -10.14 12.60 -8.69
CA ARG A 50 -11.17 12.68 -9.74
C ARG A 50 -11.22 11.41 -10.60
N ARG A 51 -10.08 10.85 -10.97
CA ARG A 51 -9.99 9.61 -11.74
C ARG A 51 -10.50 8.42 -10.94
N GLU A 52 -10.12 8.32 -9.68
CA GLU A 52 -10.63 7.29 -8.77
C GLU A 52 -12.14 7.42 -8.57
N LYS A 53 -12.66 8.64 -8.38
CA LYS A 53 -14.10 8.91 -8.31
C LYS A 53 -14.83 8.43 -9.56
N PHE A 54 -14.29 8.79 -10.72
CA PHE A 54 -14.85 8.36 -12.00
C PHE A 54 -14.78 6.84 -12.13
N PHE A 55 -13.65 6.23 -11.78
CA PHE A 55 -13.48 4.79 -11.77
C PHE A 55 -14.57 4.13 -10.90
N ARG A 56 -14.65 4.46 -9.59
CA ARG A 56 -15.66 3.93 -8.64
C ARG A 56 -17.09 4.08 -9.10
N ARG A 57 -17.40 5.21 -9.72
CA ARG A 57 -18.74 5.42 -10.29
C ARG A 57 -19.01 4.50 -11.48
N ASN A 58 -18.01 4.22 -12.33
CA ASN A 58 -18.24 3.59 -13.63
C ASN A 58 -17.86 2.09 -13.70
N TYR A 59 -16.91 1.56 -12.91
CA TYR A 59 -16.71 0.09 -12.85
C TYR A 59 -17.85 -0.63 -12.10
N GLY A 60 -18.67 0.15 -11.40
CA GLY A 60 -19.85 -0.28 -10.67
C GLY A 60 -21.19 0.24 -11.21
N GLU A 61 -21.27 1.01 -12.31
CA GLU A 61 -22.53 1.48 -12.95
C GLU A 61 -22.62 1.18 -14.45
N ALA A 62 -23.67 0.46 -14.88
CA ALA A 62 -23.99 0.27 -16.29
C ALA A 62 -24.63 1.56 -16.81
N ARG A 63 -23.86 2.43 -17.46
CA ARG A 63 -24.43 3.54 -18.24
C ARG A 63 -23.84 3.61 -19.64
N ASN A 64 -24.78 3.70 -20.60
CA ASN A 64 -24.56 3.92 -22.02
C ASN A 64 -24.00 5.32 -22.28
N SER A 65 -22.70 5.52 -22.10
CA SER A 65 -22.00 6.70 -22.64
C SER A 65 -20.84 6.21 -23.50
N GLY A 66 -20.52 6.93 -24.57
CA GLY A 66 -19.61 6.53 -25.66
C GLY A 66 -18.15 6.20 -25.31
N PHE A 67 -17.82 6.06 -24.03
CA PHE A 67 -16.66 5.31 -23.55
C PHE A 67 -17.12 3.87 -23.24
N SER A 68 -17.16 3.06 -24.29
CA SER A 68 -17.74 1.72 -24.32
C SER A 68 -17.33 0.79 -23.16
N LYS A 69 -18.35 0.27 -22.46
CA LYS A 69 -18.50 -1.12 -22.00
C LYS A 69 -17.44 -1.73 -21.06
N ILE A 70 -17.09 -1.07 -19.96
CA ILE A 70 -16.66 -1.86 -18.78
C ILE A 70 -17.91 -2.60 -18.29
N GLY A 71 -18.06 -3.85 -18.71
CA GLY A 71 -19.22 -4.66 -18.38
C GLY A 71 -19.31 -4.83 -16.86
N ARG A 72 -20.29 -4.19 -16.24
CA ARG A 72 -20.60 -4.25 -14.80
C ARG A 72 -20.60 -5.68 -14.24
N SER A 73 -20.96 -6.69 -15.05
CA SER A 73 -20.95 -8.10 -14.63
C SER A 73 -19.56 -8.74 -14.65
N ARG A 74 -18.65 -8.28 -15.52
CA ARG A 74 -17.34 -8.87 -15.72
C ARG A 74 -16.49 -8.70 -14.46
N TYR A 75 -16.49 -7.50 -13.88
CA TYR A 75 -15.61 -7.14 -12.76
C TYR A 75 -16.32 -7.00 -11.40
N LYS A 76 -17.59 -7.43 -11.30
CA LYS A 76 -18.42 -7.26 -10.10
C LYS A 76 -17.77 -7.80 -8.82
N TYR A 77 -16.92 -8.82 -8.95
CA TYR A 77 -16.30 -9.51 -7.82
C TYR A 77 -14.80 -9.27 -7.69
N ALA A 78 -14.20 -8.48 -8.58
CA ALA A 78 -12.81 -8.07 -8.46
C ALA A 78 -12.69 -7.01 -7.36
N GLU A 79 -11.68 -7.15 -6.51
CA GLU A 79 -11.35 -6.15 -5.51
C GLU A 79 -10.24 -5.24 -6.05
N PHE A 80 -10.59 -4.00 -6.36
CA PHE A 80 -9.63 -3.06 -6.94
C PHE A 80 -8.77 -2.39 -5.87
N ALA A 81 -7.49 -2.19 -6.19
CA ALA A 81 -6.48 -1.68 -5.27
C ALA A 81 -6.88 -0.35 -4.62
N GLY A 82 -7.47 0.56 -5.39
CA GLY A 82 -7.86 1.88 -4.89
C GLY A 82 -8.90 1.81 -3.75
N GLU A 83 -9.91 0.95 -3.90
CA GLU A 83 -10.96 0.75 -2.89
C GLU A 83 -10.43 -0.03 -1.68
N ARG A 84 -9.62 -1.07 -1.91
CA ARG A 84 -8.95 -1.85 -0.86
C ARG A 84 -8.07 -0.96 0.03
N LEU A 85 -7.16 -0.22 -0.59
CA LEU A 85 -6.16 0.58 0.12
C LEU A 85 -6.77 1.82 0.78
N ILE A 86 -7.70 2.48 0.09
CA ILE A 86 -8.26 3.77 0.51
C ILE A 86 -9.78 3.76 0.28
N PRO A 87 -10.57 3.18 1.20
CA PRO A 87 -12.02 3.08 1.04
C PRO A 87 -12.71 4.45 0.94
N ASN A 88 -12.23 5.44 1.68
CA ASN A 88 -12.75 6.81 1.62
C ASN A 88 -12.07 7.61 0.51
N LEU A 89 -12.84 8.03 -0.49
CA LEU A 89 -12.33 8.80 -1.63
C LEU A 89 -11.67 10.12 -1.23
N ASP A 90 -12.09 10.74 -0.12
CA ASP A 90 -11.51 12.01 0.31
C ASP A 90 -10.06 11.89 0.77
N ASP A 91 -9.66 10.69 1.17
CA ASP A 91 -8.30 10.35 1.57
C ASP A 91 -7.44 9.91 0.38
N PHE A 92 -7.97 9.94 -0.86
CA PHE A 92 -7.25 9.48 -2.04
C PHE A 92 -6.18 10.48 -2.50
N THR A 93 -5.01 10.45 -1.86
CA THR A 93 -3.83 11.26 -2.13
C THR A 93 -2.61 10.38 -2.43
N LEU A 94 -1.60 10.92 -3.11
CA LEU A 94 -0.35 10.19 -3.37
C LEU A 94 0.30 9.69 -2.07
N GLU A 95 0.34 10.53 -1.04
CA GLU A 95 0.87 10.17 0.26
C GLU A 95 0.12 8.99 0.89
N ASN A 96 -1.22 9.02 0.86
CA ASN A 96 -2.01 7.94 1.41
C ASN A 96 -1.91 6.66 0.58
N ILE A 97 -1.75 6.74 -0.74
CA ILE A 97 -1.47 5.55 -1.56
C ILE A 97 -0.19 4.89 -1.09
N ILE A 98 0.90 5.65 -0.92
CA ILE A 98 2.19 5.14 -0.42
C ILE A 98 2.01 4.52 0.97
N ARG A 99 1.44 5.29 1.91
CA ARG A 99 1.25 4.88 3.31
C ARG A 99 0.46 3.57 3.42
N ARG A 100 -0.68 3.50 2.74
CA ARG A 100 -1.57 2.34 2.78
C ARG A 100 -0.97 1.12 2.08
N THR A 101 -0.24 1.33 0.99
CA THR A 101 0.48 0.24 0.30
C THR A 101 1.54 -0.36 1.23
N VAL A 102 2.40 0.46 1.82
CA VAL A 102 3.43 -0.01 2.77
C VAL A 102 2.80 -0.74 3.96
N GLN A 103 1.77 -0.16 4.56
CA GLN A 103 1.09 -0.78 5.70
C GLN A 103 0.47 -2.14 5.33
N HIS A 104 -0.18 -2.22 4.18
CA HIS A 104 -0.75 -3.47 3.69
C HIS A 104 0.34 -4.51 3.40
N ASP A 105 1.40 -4.14 2.68
CA ASP A 105 2.51 -5.04 2.35
C ASP A 105 3.16 -5.59 3.63
N ILE A 106 3.54 -4.74 4.58
CA ILE A 106 4.12 -5.19 5.87
C ILE A 106 3.14 -6.03 6.70
N ALA A 107 1.83 -5.80 6.56
CA ALA A 107 0.84 -6.60 7.25
C ALA A 107 0.80 -8.04 6.72
N VAL A 108 0.90 -8.23 5.39
CA VAL A 108 0.78 -9.53 4.74
C VAL A 108 2.11 -10.26 4.52
N MET A 109 3.23 -9.53 4.47
CA MET A 109 4.56 -10.14 4.38
C MET A 109 4.88 -10.93 5.65
N ASP A 110 5.42 -12.14 5.47
CA ASP A 110 5.88 -13.00 6.55
C ASP A 110 7.28 -12.56 7.03
N LEU A 111 7.33 -11.44 7.73
CA LEU A 111 8.58 -10.88 8.24
C LEU A 111 8.87 -11.42 9.64
N PRO A 112 10.07 -11.99 9.90
CA PRO A 112 10.43 -12.48 11.23
C PRO A 112 10.47 -11.35 12.27
N ASN A 113 10.82 -10.14 11.84
CA ASN A 113 10.79 -8.94 12.65
C ASN A 113 10.09 -7.82 11.86
N LYS A 114 8.85 -7.50 12.23
CA LYS A 114 8.11 -6.40 11.58
C LYS A 114 8.78 -5.06 11.90
N PRO A 115 8.97 -4.18 10.89
CA PRO A 115 9.49 -2.85 11.13
C PRO A 115 8.50 -2.04 11.97
N ALA A 116 9.03 -1.21 12.88
CA ALA A 116 8.19 -0.26 13.61
C ALA A 116 7.89 0.97 12.75
N ARG A 117 8.81 1.32 11.84
CA ARG A 117 8.67 2.49 10.98
C ARG A 117 9.32 2.28 9.61
N ILE A 118 8.67 2.79 8.57
CA ILE A 118 9.21 2.88 7.22
C ILE A 118 9.20 4.35 6.78
N SER A 119 10.33 4.84 6.26
CA SER A 119 10.44 6.14 5.62
C SER A 119 10.52 5.97 4.11
N VAL A 120 9.64 6.64 3.37
CA VAL A 120 9.63 6.65 1.90
C VAL A 120 9.93 8.06 1.41
N THR A 121 10.97 8.21 0.61
CA THR A 121 11.36 9.50 0.00
C THR A 121 11.31 9.37 -1.51
N LEU A 122 10.35 10.04 -2.16
CA LEU A 122 10.26 10.06 -3.62
C LEU A 122 11.02 11.25 -4.19
N THR A 123 11.99 10.99 -5.07
CA THR A 123 12.81 12.03 -5.70
C THR A 123 12.36 12.35 -7.11
N ARG A 124 11.87 11.35 -7.86
CA ARG A 124 11.38 11.50 -9.22
C ARG A 124 10.12 10.67 -9.45
N MET A 125 9.18 11.23 -10.19
CA MET A 125 7.99 10.54 -10.66
C MET A 125 7.65 11.02 -12.07
N LYS A 126 7.47 10.08 -13.00
CA LYS A 126 7.02 10.31 -14.36
C LYS A 126 6.06 9.21 -14.77
N VAL A 127 5.03 9.55 -15.54
CA VAL A 127 3.96 8.65 -15.98
C VAL A 127 3.68 8.95 -17.46
N SER A 128 3.69 7.93 -18.33
CA SER A 128 3.83 8.12 -19.79
C SER A 128 2.76 9.03 -20.43
N ASN A 129 1.50 8.82 -20.09
CA ASN A 129 0.35 9.56 -20.60
C ASN A 129 -0.33 10.39 -19.51
N TYR A 130 0.47 10.93 -18.58
CA TYR A 130 -0.08 11.77 -17.50
C TYR A 130 -0.57 13.12 -18.01
N SER A 131 -1.69 13.59 -17.46
CA SER A 131 -2.32 14.85 -17.89
C SER A 131 -1.55 16.09 -17.45
N LEU A 132 -0.73 15.99 -16.40
CA LEU A 132 0.14 17.09 -15.97
C LEU A 132 1.47 16.98 -16.70
N ALA A 133 1.78 17.93 -17.58
CA ALA A 133 2.99 17.92 -18.42
C ALA A 133 4.28 17.72 -17.61
N ARG A 134 4.38 18.30 -16.41
CA ARG A 134 5.52 18.14 -15.50
C ARG A 134 5.81 16.68 -15.13
N PHE A 135 4.79 15.84 -15.04
CA PHE A 135 4.91 14.43 -14.68
C PHE A 135 4.74 13.51 -15.89
N LYS A 136 4.53 14.04 -17.10
CA LYS A 136 4.43 13.27 -18.33
C LYS A 136 5.83 12.85 -18.83
N SER A 137 5.94 11.69 -19.47
CA SER A 137 7.17 11.15 -20.07
C SER A 137 6.84 10.13 -21.17
N PHE A 138 7.81 9.45 -21.78
CA PHE A 138 7.54 8.32 -22.69
C PHE A 138 7.34 7.00 -21.93
N SER A 139 7.98 6.86 -20.76
CA SER A 139 7.86 5.73 -19.84
C SER A 139 7.32 6.17 -18.48
N SER A 140 6.70 5.24 -17.76
CA SER A 140 6.32 5.44 -16.36
C SER A 140 7.45 4.98 -15.46
N VAL A 141 8.04 5.91 -14.72
CA VAL A 141 9.21 5.68 -13.87
C VAL A 141 9.09 6.41 -12.54
N MET A 142 9.46 5.75 -11.46
CA MET A 142 9.53 6.32 -10.11
C MET A 142 10.90 6.05 -9.50
N THR A 143 11.50 7.07 -8.92
CA THR A 143 12.78 6.96 -8.19
C THR A 143 12.60 7.46 -6.78
N GLY A 144 13.18 6.74 -5.83
CA GLY A 144 13.13 7.10 -4.42
C GLY A 144 13.95 6.17 -3.54
N THR A 145 13.96 6.50 -2.26
CA THR A 145 14.61 5.72 -1.21
C THR A 145 13.56 5.24 -0.21
N VAL A 146 13.68 3.98 0.21
CA VAL A 146 12.87 3.41 1.28
C VAL A 146 13.80 2.91 2.38
N THR A 147 13.55 3.34 3.61
CA THR A 147 14.36 3.04 4.78
C THR A 147 13.49 2.44 5.87
N SER A 148 13.95 1.35 6.46
CA SER A 148 13.25 0.65 7.53
C SER A 148 13.93 0.87 8.87
N PHE A 149 13.13 0.99 9.93
CA PHE A 149 13.58 1.14 11.31
C PHE A 149 12.89 0.11 12.23
N ASP A 150 13.65 -0.39 13.21
CA ASP A 150 13.12 -1.26 14.26
C ASP A 150 12.43 -0.45 15.38
N ALA A 151 11.92 -1.16 16.39
CA ALA A 151 11.23 -0.56 17.53
C ALA A 151 12.12 0.32 18.42
N SER A 152 13.46 0.18 18.34
CA SER A 152 14.41 1.06 19.04
C SER A 152 14.66 2.37 18.27
N GLY A 153 14.18 2.46 17.04
CA GLY A 153 14.46 3.56 16.12
C GLY A 153 15.76 3.39 15.34
N ALA A 154 16.45 2.26 15.47
CA ALA A 154 17.65 1.97 14.70
C ALA A 154 17.28 1.61 13.25
N GLN A 155 18.07 2.09 12.30
CA GLN A 155 17.90 1.74 10.89
C GLN A 155 18.31 0.28 10.67
N VAL A 156 17.39 -0.54 10.17
CA VAL A 156 17.65 -1.95 9.84
C VAL A 156 18.02 -2.16 8.37
N GLY A 157 17.61 -1.25 7.49
CA GLY A 157 17.89 -1.35 6.06
C GLY A 157 17.50 -0.09 5.30
N SER A 158 18.13 0.13 4.15
CA SER A 158 17.79 1.21 3.24
C SER A 158 18.05 0.78 1.80
N THR A 159 17.15 1.14 0.89
CA THR A 159 17.29 0.88 -0.54
C THR A 159 16.95 2.12 -1.34
N ASN A 160 17.79 2.45 -2.31
CA ASN A 160 17.50 3.47 -3.31
C ASN A 160 17.24 2.75 -4.63
N LEU A 161 16.13 3.06 -5.29
CA LEU A 161 15.77 2.39 -6.53
C LEU A 161 15.11 3.34 -7.52
N THR A 162 15.36 3.06 -8.80
CA THR A 162 14.58 3.57 -9.91
C THR A 162 13.80 2.39 -10.47
N TRP A 163 12.48 2.52 -10.50
CA TRP A 163 11.59 1.51 -11.01
C TRP A 163 10.88 2.02 -12.26
N GLU A 164 11.04 1.28 -13.36
CA GLU A 164 10.21 1.43 -14.54
C GLU A 164 9.03 0.48 -14.43
N PHE A 165 7.83 0.97 -14.75
CA PHE A 165 6.60 0.21 -14.57
C PHE A 165 6.61 -1.06 -15.44
N LEU A 166 6.65 -2.22 -14.79
CA LEU A 166 6.56 -3.54 -15.42
C LEU A 166 5.32 -4.27 -14.90
N PRO A 167 4.20 -4.26 -15.63
CA PRO A 167 2.96 -4.86 -15.17
C PRO A 167 3.03 -6.39 -15.19
N ARG A 168 2.46 -7.02 -14.14
CA ARG A 168 1.96 -8.40 -14.23
C ARG A 168 0.53 -8.37 -14.73
N TYR A 169 0.12 -9.34 -15.52
CA TYR A 169 -1.23 -9.39 -16.08
C TYR A 169 -2.03 -10.57 -15.53
N THR A 170 -3.34 -10.39 -15.39
CA THR A 170 -4.29 -11.46 -15.12
C THR A 170 -5.54 -11.29 -15.98
N GLN A 171 -6.17 -12.41 -16.31
CA GLN A 171 -7.49 -12.48 -16.93
C GLN A 171 -8.58 -12.88 -15.92
N ASP A 172 -8.22 -13.12 -14.66
CA ASP A 172 -9.19 -13.45 -13.62
C ASP A 172 -9.97 -12.20 -13.19
N VAL A 173 -11.14 -12.03 -13.80
CA VAL A 173 -12.05 -10.91 -13.55
C VAL A 173 -12.74 -10.98 -12.19
N ARG A 174 -12.47 -12.03 -11.40
CA ARG A 174 -12.96 -12.22 -10.02
C ARG A 174 -11.79 -12.34 -9.04
N TYR A 175 -10.62 -11.86 -9.41
CA TYR A 175 -9.42 -11.91 -8.59
C TYR A 175 -9.65 -11.27 -7.22
N LYS A 176 -9.29 -12.02 -6.17
CA LYS A 176 -9.39 -11.63 -4.74
C LYS A 176 -8.09 -11.90 -3.97
N GLY A 177 -6.98 -12.11 -4.67
CA GLY A 177 -5.69 -12.28 -4.02
C GLY A 177 -5.17 -10.98 -3.42
N SER A 178 -4.00 -11.07 -2.78
CA SER A 178 -3.35 -9.97 -2.06
C SER A 178 -2.90 -8.82 -2.96
N GLU A 179 -2.68 -9.09 -4.25
CA GLU A 179 -2.09 -8.15 -5.20
C GLU A 179 -3.02 -6.99 -5.55
N TYR A 180 -2.42 -5.88 -5.95
CA TYR A 180 -3.08 -4.64 -6.27
C TYR A 180 -3.64 -4.65 -7.70
N VAL A 181 -4.93 -4.94 -7.82
CA VAL A 181 -5.63 -4.97 -9.10
C VAL A 181 -5.91 -3.56 -9.62
N TYR A 182 -5.46 -3.30 -10.85
CA TYR A 182 -5.85 -2.15 -11.64
C TYR A 182 -6.30 -2.59 -13.03
N LEU A 183 -7.08 -1.76 -13.72
CA LEU A 183 -7.40 -2.00 -15.12
C LEU A 183 -6.25 -1.58 -16.04
N GLU A 184 -6.16 -2.21 -17.21
CA GLU A 184 -5.17 -1.90 -18.24
C GLU A 184 -5.14 -0.43 -18.65
N GLU A 185 -6.31 0.23 -18.73
CA GLU A 185 -6.40 1.66 -19.07
C GLU A 185 -5.84 2.58 -17.98
N SER A 186 -5.58 2.06 -16.78
CA SER A 186 -4.89 2.81 -15.73
C SER A 186 -3.38 2.89 -15.98
N ILE A 187 -2.82 1.98 -16.79
CA ILE A 187 -1.40 1.97 -17.11
C ILE A 187 -1.04 3.26 -17.84
N GLY A 188 -0.01 3.94 -17.34
CA GLY A 188 0.52 5.13 -17.98
C GLY A 188 -0.35 6.37 -17.85
N VAL A 189 -1.57 6.31 -17.31
CA VAL A 189 -2.36 7.50 -17.01
C VAL A 189 -2.48 7.74 -15.52
N ARG A 190 -2.42 6.70 -14.66
CA ARG A 190 -2.55 6.81 -13.21
C ARG A 190 -1.20 6.67 -12.50
N ILE A 191 -1.10 7.31 -11.33
CA ILE A 191 0.07 7.17 -10.46
C ILE A 191 -0.04 5.94 -9.58
N ALA A 192 -1.24 5.57 -9.13
CA ALA A 192 -1.42 4.47 -8.18
C ALA A 192 -0.73 3.14 -8.60
N PRO A 193 -0.87 2.64 -9.86
CA PRO A 193 -0.14 1.43 -10.28
C PRO A 193 1.38 1.60 -10.24
N LEU A 194 1.86 2.80 -10.60
CA LEU A 194 3.30 3.11 -10.55
C LEU A 194 3.82 3.12 -9.10
N THR A 195 3.02 3.66 -8.17
CA THR A 195 3.37 3.72 -6.76
C THR A 195 3.38 2.35 -6.11
N THR A 196 2.35 1.53 -6.34
CA THR A 196 2.27 0.20 -5.72
C THR A 196 3.42 -0.69 -6.16
N GLY A 197 3.77 -0.71 -7.45
CA GLY A 197 4.89 -1.50 -7.92
C GLY A 197 6.26 -0.95 -7.49
N PHE A 198 6.40 0.37 -7.29
CA PHE A 198 7.61 0.93 -6.70
C PHE A 198 7.81 0.44 -5.26
N ILE A 199 6.75 0.45 -4.45
CA ILE A 199 6.81 0.01 -3.05
C ILE A 199 7.08 -1.48 -2.94
N GLU A 200 6.39 -2.31 -3.74
CA GLU A 200 6.66 -3.75 -3.87
C GLU A 200 8.16 -4.00 -4.08
N ARG A 201 8.76 -3.40 -5.11
CA ARG A 201 10.18 -3.59 -5.43
C ARG A 201 11.12 -3.03 -4.38
N ALA A 202 10.71 -2.00 -3.65
CA ALA A 202 11.49 -1.47 -2.54
C ALA A 202 11.51 -2.44 -1.37
N LEU A 203 10.34 -2.98 -1.00
CA LEU A 203 10.20 -3.90 0.11
C LEU A 203 10.86 -5.25 -0.17
N GLU A 204 10.72 -5.79 -1.39
CA GLU A 204 11.46 -7.01 -1.82
C GLU A 204 12.98 -6.82 -1.74
N ARG A 205 13.49 -5.61 -1.99
CA ARG A 205 14.94 -5.33 -1.82
C ARG A 205 15.37 -5.20 -0.37
N LEU A 206 14.49 -4.70 0.50
CA LEU A 206 14.76 -4.58 1.94
C LEU A 206 14.65 -5.93 2.65
N TYR A 207 13.75 -6.79 2.17
CA TYR A 207 13.42 -8.09 2.74
C TYR A 207 13.45 -9.17 1.64
N PRO A 208 14.65 -9.58 1.18
CA PRO A 208 14.79 -10.45 0.00
C PRO A 208 14.20 -11.84 0.16
N GLU A 209 13.93 -12.28 1.40
CA GLU A 209 13.34 -13.57 1.72
C GLU A 209 11.80 -13.52 1.82
N SER A 210 11.18 -12.39 1.46
CA SER A 210 9.74 -12.18 1.61
C SER A 210 9.13 -11.47 0.39
N ASP A 211 8.04 -12.01 -0.13
CA ASP A 211 7.33 -11.45 -1.26
C ASP A 211 6.34 -10.37 -0.81
N ALA A 212 6.42 -9.19 -1.42
CA ALA A 212 5.42 -8.14 -1.24
C ALA A 212 4.28 -8.29 -2.26
N PRO A 213 3.03 -7.97 -1.90
CA PRO A 213 1.95 -7.82 -2.87
C PRO A 213 2.34 -6.84 -3.96
N GLY A 214 2.19 -7.25 -5.21
CA GLY A 214 2.53 -6.38 -6.32
C GLY A 214 1.38 -5.88 -7.13
N THR A 215 1.74 -5.16 -8.18
CA THR A 215 0.76 -4.58 -9.11
C THR A 215 0.35 -5.60 -10.15
N ILE A 216 -0.95 -5.89 -10.23
CA ILE A 216 -1.53 -6.75 -11.25
C ILE A 216 -2.52 -5.98 -12.11
N ILE A 217 -2.43 -6.19 -13.42
CA ILE A 217 -3.24 -5.54 -14.43
C ILE A 217 -4.25 -6.52 -14.96
N LEU A 218 -5.50 -6.15 -14.82
CA LEU A 218 -6.63 -6.89 -15.36
C LEU A 218 -6.86 -6.47 -16.81
N THR A 219 -6.65 -7.39 -17.75
CA THR A 219 -6.80 -7.14 -19.19
C THR A 219 -8.24 -7.34 -19.64
N GLN A 220 -8.64 -6.61 -20.68
CA GLN A 220 -9.91 -6.87 -21.36
C GLN A 220 -9.66 -7.86 -22.50
N ASN A 221 -10.14 -9.11 -22.38
CA ASN A 221 -10.34 -9.97 -23.55
C ASN A 221 -11.50 -9.44 -24.40
#